data_AF-A0A950Q809-F1
#
_entry.id   AF-A0A950Q809-F1
#
_cell.length_a   1.000
_cell.length_b   1.000
_cell.length_c   1.000
_cell.angle_alpha   90.00
_cell.angle_beta   90.00
_cell.angle_gamma   90.00
#
_symmetry.space_group_name_H-M   'P 1'
#
loop_
_entity.id
_entity.type
_entity.pdbx_description
1 polymer ?
#
loop_
_entity_poly.entity_id
_entity_poly.type
_entity_poly.pdbx_seq_one_letter_code
_entity_poly.pdbx_strand_id
1 'polypeptide(L)' 'KEGIARAGDKLWHAVEVPPADPLIAPILYAIPVQLLAYYAAIAKGTDVDQPRNLAKSVTVE' A
#
# COMPACT_ATOMS: atom_id res chain seq x y z
N LYS A 1 2.75 -9.65 -15.18
CA LYS A 1 3.67 -8.86 -16.05
C LYS A 1 3.03 -7.90 -17.05
N GLU A 2 1.85 -8.17 -17.63
CA GLU A 2 1.26 -7.30 -18.67
C GLU A 2 1.12 -5.82 -18.28
N GLY A 3 0.67 -5.53 -17.05
CA GLY A 3 0.56 -4.15 -16.57
C GLY A 3 1.91 -3.42 -16.50
N ILE A 4 2.98 -4.12 -16.10
CA ILE A 4 4.35 -3.57 -16.07
C ILE A 4 4.84 -3.32 -17.49
N ALA A 5 4.64 -4.29 -18.40
CA ALA A 5 5.01 -4.16 -19.79
C ALA A 5 4.28 -2.99 -20.49
N ARG A 6 3.00 -2.77 -20.16
CA ARG A 6 2.21 -1.63 -20.67
C ARG A 6 2.76 -0.27 -20.23
N ALA A 7 3.33 -0.19 -19.03
CA ALA A 7 3.88 1.07 -18.51
C ALA A 7 5.22 1.45 -19.17
N GLY A 8 6.00 0.46 -19.61
CA GLY A 8 7.28 0.65 -20.31
C GLY A 8 8.33 1.36 -19.47
N ASP A 9 9.23 2.10 -20.13
CA ASP A 9 10.41 2.74 -19.51
C ASP A 9 10.09 3.95 -18.62
N LYS A 10 8.82 4.26 -18.41
CA LYS A 10 8.37 5.39 -17.56
C LYS A 10 8.38 5.05 -16.06
N LEU A 11 8.63 3.79 -15.70
CA LEU A 11 8.61 3.35 -14.32
C LEU A 11 10.00 3.50 -13.68
N TRP A 12 10.05 4.19 -12.54
CA TRP A 12 11.23 4.18 -11.67
C TRP A 12 11.44 2.82 -11.00
N HIS A 13 10.35 2.18 -10.57
CA HIS A 13 10.35 0.87 -9.96
C HIS A 13 8.98 0.20 -10.14
N ALA A 14 8.95 -1.13 -10.14
CA ALA A 14 7.72 -1.91 -10.26
C ALA A 14 7.69 -3.02 -9.20
N VAL A 15 6.54 -3.19 -8.56
CA VAL A 15 6.27 -4.32 -7.66
C VAL A 15 5.33 -5.26 -8.38
N GLU A 16 5.81 -6.45 -8.72
CA GLU A 16 4.98 -7.47 -9.33
C GLU A 16 4.09 -8.14 -8.27
N VAL A 17 2.79 -8.17 -8.52
CA VAL A 17 1.80 -8.88 -7.72
C VAL A 17 1.40 -10.17 -8.47
N PRO A 18 1.22 -11.31 -7.79
CA PRO A 18 0.78 -12.54 -8.43
C PRO A 18 -0.55 -12.37 -9.18
N PRO A 19 -0.78 -13.12 -10.28
CA PRO A 19 -2.08 -13.17 -10.92
C PRO A 19 -3.16 -13.59 -9.92
N ALA A 20 -4.30 -12.93 -9.97
CA ALA A 20 -5.45 -13.22 -9.11
C ALA A 20 -6.76 -12.98 -9.86
N ASP A 21 -7.81 -13.62 -9.35
CA ASP A 21 -9.17 -13.37 -9.84
C ASP A 21 -9.50 -11.86 -9.74
N PRO A 22 -10.17 -11.26 -10.74
CA PRO A 22 -10.52 -9.84 -10.72
C PRO A 22 -11.25 -9.38 -9.46
N LEU A 23 -12.01 -10.26 -8.81
CA LEU A 23 -12.70 -9.96 -7.55
C LEU A 23 -11.72 -9.79 -6.38
N ILE A 24 -10.63 -10.55 -6.37
CA ILE A 24 -9.64 -10.59 -5.27
C ILE A 24 -8.48 -9.63 -5.53
N ALA A 25 -8.21 -9.30 -6.79
CA ALA A 25 -7.12 -8.41 -7.17
C ALA A 25 -7.07 -7.09 -6.37
N PRO A 26 -8.19 -6.38 -6.08
CA PRO A 26 -8.15 -5.16 -5.27
C PRO A 26 -7.58 -5.37 -3.86
N ILE A 27 -7.86 -6.52 -3.25
CA ILE A 27 -7.37 -6.87 -1.91
C ILE A 27 -5.85 -7.08 -1.95
N LEU A 28 -5.35 -7.84 -2.94
CA LEU A 28 -3.92 -8.09 -3.08
C LEU A 28 -3.14 -6.81 -3.39
N TYR A 29 -3.70 -5.90 -4.20
CA TYR A 29 -3.08 -4.61 -4.49
C TYR A 29 -2.98 -3.68 -3.27
N ALA A 30 -3.78 -3.88 -2.23
CA ALA A 30 -3.68 -3.09 -1.00
C ALA A 30 -2.40 -3.41 -0.22
N ILE A 31 -1.93 -4.66 -0.24
CA ILE A 31 -0.77 -5.14 0.52
C ILE A 31 0.51 -4.33 0.24
N PRO A 32 0.97 -4.16 -1.02
CA PRO A 32 2.19 -3.40 -1.28
C PRO A 32 2.07 -1.92 -0.87
N VAL A 33 0.88 -1.32 -0.97
CA VAL A 33 0.65 0.07 -0.54
C VAL A 33 0.66 0.19 0.99
N GLN A 34 0.10 -0.79 1.71
CA GLN A 34 0.17 -0.88 3.16
C GLN A 34 1.62 -1.03 3.65
N LEU A 35 2.41 -1.90 3.01
CA LEU A 35 3.83 -2.08 3.32
C LEU A 35 4.65 -0.83 3.00
N LEU A 36 4.38 -0.14 1.89
CA LEU A 36 5.01 1.13 1.56
C LEU A 36 4.75 2.17 2.65
N ALA A 37 3.50 2.31 3.11
CA ALA A 37 3.14 3.22 4.20
C ALA A 37 3.86 2.86 5.50
N TYR A 38 3.88 1.57 5.86
CA TYR A 38 4.57 1.07 7.05
C TYR A 38 6.07 1.41 7.03
N TYR A 39 6.79 1.03 5.97
CA TYR A 39 8.23 1.28 5.89
C TYR A 39 8.55 2.77 5.77
N ALA A 40 7.70 3.57 5.11
CA ALA A 40 7.86 5.01 5.09
C ALA A 40 7.69 5.63 6.49
N ALA A 41 6.74 5.14 7.30
CA ALA A 41 6.53 5.60 8.67
C ALA A 41 7.70 5.23 9.59
N ILE A 42 8.22 4.00 9.47
CA ILE A 42 9.45 3.56 10.17
C ILE A 42 10.65 4.45 9.77
N ALA A 43 10.87 4.66 8.47
CA ALA A 43 11.96 5.51 7.98
C ALA A 43 11.85 6.97 8.45
N LYS A 44 10.63 7.46 8.64
CA LYS A 44 10.36 8.80 9.19
C LYS A 44 10.40 8.88 10.71
N GLY A 45 10.51 7.75 11.42
CA GLY A 45 10.47 7.71 12.89
C GLY A 45 9.12 8.14 13.48
N THR A 46 8.03 7.96 12.73
CA THR A 46 6.67 8.27 13.22
C THR A 46 6.05 7.05 13.90
N ASP A 47 5.17 7.28 14.88
CA ASP A 47 4.41 6.22 15.53
C ASP A 47 3.41 5.59 14.54
N VAL A 48 3.65 4.33 14.21
CA VAL A 48 2.86 3.54 13.25
C VAL A 48 1.55 3.06 13.88
N ASP A 49 1.59 2.68 15.16
CA ASP A 49 0.47 2.07 15.86
C ASP A 49 -0.50 3.14 16.39
N GLN A 50 0.02 4.33 16.71
CA GLN A 50 -0.74 5.46 17.23
C GLN A 50 -0.44 6.75 16.43
N PRO A 51 -0.91 6.84 15.17
CA PRO A 51 -0.71 8.03 14.35
C PRO A 51 -1.35 9.26 15.00
N ARG A 52 -0.61 10.37 14.96
CA ARG A 52 -1.03 11.63 15.58
C ARG A 52 -2.42 12.06 15.10
N ASN A 53 -3.25 12.53 16.03
CA ASN A 53 -4.62 13.02 15.82
C ASN A 53 -5.64 11.96 15.39
N LEU A 54 -5.30 10.67 15.42
CA LEU A 54 -6.24 9.60 15.10
C LEU A 54 -6.56 8.77 16.33
N ALA A 55 -7.78 8.24 16.35
CA ALA A 55 -8.23 7.20 17.27
C ALA A 55 -8.58 5.95 16.47
N LYS A 56 -8.57 4.79 17.13
CA LYS A 56 -8.95 3.52 16.49
C LYS A 56 -10.41 3.54 15.98
N SER A 57 -11.28 4.23 16.71
CA SER A 57 -12.67 4.51 16.35
C SER A 57 -13.10 5.81 17.03
N VAL A 58 -13.93 6.61 16.38
CA VAL A 58 -14.55 7.82 16.96
C VAL A 58 -15.93 7.42 17.45
N THR A 59 -16.15 7.47 18.76
CA THR A 59 -17.39 6.97 19.40
C THR A 59 -18.18 8.06 20.10
N VAL A 60 -17.74 9.32 20.01
CA VAL A 60 -18.43 10.50 20.57
C VAL A 60 -18.74 11.47 19.44
N GLU A 61 -19.94 12.05 19.47
CA GLU A 61 -20.39 13.11 18.55
C GLU A 61 -19.93 14.50 19.02
#